data_AF-A0A0A9Z6J0-F1
#
_entry.id   AF-A0A0A9Z6J0-F1
#
_cell.length_a   1.000
_cell.length_b   1.000
_cell.length_c   1.000
_cell.angle_alpha   90.00
_cell.angle_beta   90.00
_cell.angle_gamma   90.00
#
_symmetry.space_group_name_H-M   'P 1'
#
loop_
_entity.id
_entity.type
_entity.pdbx_description
1 polymer ?
#
loop_
_entity_poly.entity_id
_entity_poly.type
_entity_poly.pdbx_seq_one_letter_code
_entity_poly.pdbx_strand_id
1 'polypeptide(L)'
;MKSVFARTSNSSYSDSSNSRELSVSVCLIQDDVVMDLLADEPRSFVTLVVAESPLFGNVVNGAQYLYMNNAADFNETLDSALELAEHVQTQNLNSTTSAITGDRQLIYANKGEDGILVVICVLKQIRRNQNGEKDVIVSSLFVSGVGDGIPHYSRILDKHPA
;
A
#
# COMPACT_ATOMS: atom_id res chain seq x y z
N MET A 1 -5.29 11.94 -18.45
CA MET A 1 -5.60 10.78 -17.57
C MET A 1 -4.34 9.93 -17.51
N LYS A 2 -3.58 9.99 -16.41
CA LYS A 2 -2.32 9.22 -16.28
C LYS A 2 -2.68 7.86 -15.69
N SER A 3 -2.66 6.84 -16.53
CA SER A 3 -2.78 5.44 -16.12
C SER A 3 -1.63 5.09 -15.17
N VAL A 4 -1.95 4.56 -13.99
CA VAL A 4 -0.97 4.00 -13.06
C VAL A 4 -0.60 2.60 -13.56
N PHE A 5 0.31 2.54 -14.53
CA PHE A 5 1.09 1.34 -14.73
C PHE A 5 2.16 1.30 -13.64
N ALA A 6 2.10 0.25 -12.81
CA ALA A 6 3.21 -0.27 -12.00
C ALA A 6 4.58 0.14 -12.55
N ARG A 7 5.29 1.12 -11.99
CA ARG A 7 6.66 1.42 -12.43
C ARG A 7 7.55 0.29 -11.93
N THR A 8 7.62 -0.76 -12.74
CA THR A 8 8.30 -2.00 -12.45
C THR A 8 9.76 -1.84 -12.89
N SER A 9 10.70 -1.89 -11.95
CA SER A 9 12.14 -1.94 -12.22
C SER A 9 12.51 -3.25 -12.93
N ASN A 10 13.22 -3.14 -14.06
CA ASN A 10 13.64 -4.28 -14.88
C ASN A 10 14.66 -5.15 -14.15
N SER A 11 14.41 -6.47 -14.06
CA SER A 11 15.44 -7.46 -13.78
C SER A 11 15.79 -8.24 -15.04
N SER A 12 17.08 -8.43 -15.25
CA SER A 12 17.72 -8.98 -16.45
C SER A 12 17.34 -10.44 -16.73
N TYR A 13 17.02 -10.70 -18.00
CA TYR A 13 16.61 -11.97 -18.57
C TYR A 13 17.64 -13.09 -18.33
N SER A 14 17.27 -14.13 -17.59
CA SER A 14 17.80 -15.48 -17.79
C SER A 14 16.67 -16.38 -18.27
N ASP A 15 16.94 -17.09 -19.36
CA ASP A 15 15.98 -17.88 -20.11
C ASP A 15 15.53 -19.09 -19.27
N SER A 16 14.41 -18.92 -18.56
CA SER A 16 13.68 -20.02 -17.93
C SER A 16 12.22 -19.94 -18.36
N SER A 17 11.64 -21.11 -18.69
CA SER A 17 10.41 -21.26 -19.47
C SER A 17 9.13 -20.66 -18.85
N ASN A 18 9.19 -20.18 -17.61
CA ASN A 18 8.12 -19.42 -16.95
C ASN A 18 8.72 -18.38 -16.00
N SER A 19 8.60 -17.08 -16.33
CA SER A 19 8.96 -16.01 -15.39
C SER A 19 7.75 -15.64 -14.53
N ARG A 20 7.97 -15.42 -13.23
CA ARG A 20 6.96 -14.94 -12.28
C ARG A 20 7.52 -13.77 -11.51
N GLU A 21 6.73 -12.72 -11.42
CA GLU A 21 7.10 -11.43 -10.89
C GLU A 21 6.00 -11.00 -9.92
N LEU A 22 6.30 -10.92 -8.62
CA LEU A 22 5.39 -10.41 -7.61
C LEU A 22 5.81 -8.99 -7.24
N SER A 23 4.86 -8.05 -7.29
CA SER A 23 5.04 -6.68 -6.81
C SER A 23 4.04 -6.39 -5.69
N VAL A 24 4.49 -5.71 -4.64
CA VAL A 24 3.70 -5.45 -3.44
C VAL A 24 3.78 -3.98 -3.04
N SER A 25 2.65 -3.41 -2.63
CA SER A 25 2.52 -2.08 -2.05
C SER A 25 1.77 -2.18 -0.72
N VAL A 26 2.22 -1.45 0.29
CA VAL A 26 1.61 -1.43 1.64
C VAL A 26 1.51 0.02 2.10
N CYS A 27 0.30 0.47 2.43
CA CYS A 27 0.06 1.82 2.93
C CYS A 27 -0.79 1.79 4.21
N LEU A 28 -0.58 2.76 5.08
CA LEU A 28 -1.43 3.03 6.24
C LEU A 28 -2.24 4.30 5.96
N ILE A 29 -3.57 4.19 5.96
CA ILE A 29 -4.51 5.31 5.83
C ILE A 29 -5.09 5.62 7.20
N GLN A 30 -5.07 6.89 7.58
CA GLN A 30 -5.73 7.41 8.79
C GLN A 30 -6.46 8.69 8.38
N ASP A 31 -7.78 8.75 8.57
CA ASP A 31 -8.62 9.83 8.05
C ASP A 31 -8.34 10.14 6.55
N ASP A 32 -8.01 11.40 6.24
CA ASP A 32 -7.68 11.91 4.92
C ASP A 32 -6.16 11.94 4.66
N VAL A 33 -5.37 11.19 5.43
CA VAL A 33 -3.93 11.04 5.22
C VAL A 33 -3.50 9.60 4.99
N VAL A 34 -2.38 9.45 4.31
CA VAL A 34 -1.76 8.17 3.99
C VAL A 34 -0.27 8.22 4.21
N MET A 35 0.28 7.13 4.73
CA MET A 35 1.71 6.87 4.80
C MET A 35 2.02 5.63 3.95
N ASP A 36 2.99 5.76 3.06
CA ASP A 36 3.56 4.62 2.36
C ASP A 36 4.56 3.92 3.29
N LEU A 37 4.26 2.68 3.68
CA LEU A 37 5.06 1.91 4.63
C LEU A 37 6.27 1.26 3.98
N LEU A 38 6.31 1.22 2.64
CA LEU A 38 7.42 0.68 1.85
C LEU A 38 8.34 1.78 1.30
N ALA A 39 8.01 3.05 1.52
CA ALA A 39 8.82 4.17 1.08
C ALA A 39 10.21 4.19 1.74
N ASP A 40 11.16 4.85 1.09
CA ASP A 40 12.45 5.17 1.71
C ASP A 40 12.25 6.17 2.86
N GLU A 41 13.10 6.10 3.88
CA GLU A 41 13.10 7.08 4.97
C GLU A 41 13.61 8.46 4.50
N PRO A 42 13.08 9.58 5.04
CA PRO A 42 12.08 9.65 6.11
C PRO A 42 10.65 9.44 5.62
N ARG A 43 9.89 8.59 6.31
CA ARG A 43 8.47 8.35 6.04
C ARG A 43 7.60 9.36 6.80
N SER A 44 6.53 9.81 6.15
CA SER A 44 5.57 10.74 6.78
C SER A 44 4.18 10.59 6.17
N PHE A 45 3.18 11.00 6.95
CA PHE A 45 1.82 11.12 6.43
C PHE A 45 1.73 12.27 5.43
N VAL A 46 1.06 12.00 4.31
CA VAL A 46 0.70 12.98 3.29
C VAL A 46 -0.81 12.94 3.06
N THR A 47 -1.37 14.00 2.49
CA THR A 47 -2.79 14.02 2.10
C THR A 47 -3.10 12.85 1.18
N LEU A 48 -4.12 12.06 1.53
CA LEU A 48 -4.60 10.95 0.73
C LEU A 48 -5.14 11.49 -0.60
N VAL A 49 -4.53 11.04 -1.69
CA VAL A 49 -5.04 11.25 -3.03
C VAL A 49 -5.47 9.90 -3.59
N VAL A 50 -6.70 9.81 -4.06
CA VAL A 50 -7.25 8.58 -4.65
C VAL A 50 -7.08 8.61 -6.16
N ALA A 51 -6.54 7.53 -6.73
CA ALA A 51 -6.45 7.28 -8.17
C ALA A 51 -7.38 6.12 -8.57
N GLU A 52 -7.66 6.01 -9.87
CA GLU A 52 -8.46 4.92 -10.43
C GLU A 52 -7.56 3.93 -11.20
N SER A 53 -7.66 2.66 -10.82
CA SER A 53 -6.96 1.53 -11.44
C SER A 53 -7.96 0.63 -12.17
N PRO A 54 -7.72 0.28 -13.44
CA PRO A 54 -8.52 -0.73 -14.14
C PRO A 54 -8.52 -2.11 -13.48
N LEU A 55 -7.51 -2.43 -12.65
CA LEU A 55 -7.38 -3.73 -11.97
C LEU A 55 -8.00 -3.73 -10.57
N PHE A 56 -8.06 -2.58 -9.92
CA PHE A 56 -8.37 -2.48 -8.48
C PHE A 56 -9.50 -1.50 -8.14
N GLY A 57 -9.97 -0.70 -9.10
CA GLY A 57 -10.82 0.44 -8.82
C GLY A 57 -10.04 1.54 -8.10
N ASN A 58 -10.60 2.10 -7.04
CA ASN A 58 -9.97 3.20 -6.32
C ASN A 58 -8.74 2.71 -5.52
N VAL A 59 -7.61 3.38 -5.68
CA VAL A 59 -6.34 3.05 -5.00
C VAL A 59 -5.64 4.31 -4.48
N VAL A 60 -4.73 4.14 -3.53
CA VAL A 60 -3.83 5.21 -3.08
C VAL A 60 -2.96 5.66 -4.26
N ASN A 61 -2.97 6.96 -4.56
CA ASN A 61 -2.13 7.54 -5.59
C ASN A 61 -0.69 7.67 -5.09
N GLY A 62 0.27 7.28 -5.93
CA GLY A 62 1.70 7.45 -5.65
C GLY A 62 2.31 6.39 -4.73
N ALA A 63 1.55 5.36 -4.35
CA ALA A 63 2.07 4.25 -3.55
C ALA A 63 3.19 3.48 -4.29
N GLN A 64 4.26 3.17 -3.56
CA GLN A 64 5.41 2.43 -4.04
C GLN A 64 5.09 0.94 -4.13
N TYR A 65 5.57 0.32 -5.21
CA TYR A 65 5.51 -1.12 -5.42
C TYR A 65 6.92 -1.70 -5.40
N LEU A 66 7.18 -2.60 -4.47
CA LEU A 66 8.44 -3.32 -4.35
C LEU A 66 8.33 -4.71 -5.01
N TYR A 67 9.40 -5.13 -5.67
CA TYR A 67 9.51 -6.45 -6.27
C TYR A 67 9.97 -7.48 -5.25
N MET A 68 9.22 -8.57 -5.14
CA MET A 68 9.53 -9.69 -4.26
C MET A 68 10.13 -10.83 -5.08
N ASN A 69 11.34 -11.28 -4.74
CA ASN A 69 11.98 -12.38 -5.48
C ASN A 69 11.50 -13.74 -5.00
N ASN A 70 11.10 -13.82 -3.73
CA ASN A 70 10.67 -15.06 -3.09
C ASN A 70 9.69 -14.77 -1.93
N ALA A 71 9.18 -15.83 -1.32
CA ALA A 71 8.20 -15.73 -0.23
C ALA A 71 8.80 -15.20 1.09
N ALA A 72 10.09 -15.41 1.34
CA ALA A 72 10.77 -14.87 2.52
C ALA A 72 10.88 -13.35 2.42
N ASP A 73 11.31 -12.81 1.26
CA ASP A 73 11.35 -11.36 1.01
C ASP A 73 9.97 -10.72 1.22
N PHE A 74 8.90 -11.39 0.76
CA PHE A 74 7.52 -10.94 0.96
C PHE A 74 7.13 -10.89 2.43
N ASN A 75 7.37 -11.98 3.17
CA ASN A 75 7.02 -12.05 4.59
C ASN A 75 7.80 -11.00 5.39
N GLU A 76 9.12 -10.89 5.19
CA GLU A 76 9.95 -9.89 5.87
C GLU A 76 9.49 -8.46 5.59
N THR A 77 9.15 -8.17 4.33
CA THR A 77 8.61 -6.86 3.92
C THR A 77 7.27 -6.56 4.60
N LEU A 78 6.37 -7.55 4.64
CA LEU A 78 5.06 -7.39 5.24
C LEU A 78 5.15 -7.23 6.76
N ASP A 79 5.95 -8.07 7.42
CA ASP A 79 6.18 -8.02 8.87
C ASP A 79 6.76 -6.66 9.27
N SER A 80 7.78 -6.17 8.54
CA SER A 80 8.36 -4.84 8.77
C SER A 80 7.34 -3.71 8.61
N ALA A 81 6.45 -3.81 7.61
CA ALA A 81 5.41 -2.81 7.39
C ALA A 81 4.34 -2.83 8.50
N LEU A 82 4.00 -4.02 9.00
CA LEU A 82 3.07 -4.19 10.13
C LEU A 82 3.66 -3.63 11.42
N GLU A 83 4.92 -3.95 11.74
CA GLU A 83 5.62 -3.40 12.90
C GLU A 83 5.70 -1.86 12.83
N LEU A 84 5.96 -1.30 11.64
CA LEU A 84 5.97 0.15 11.44
C LEU A 84 4.57 0.76 11.67
N ALA A 85 3.52 0.14 11.15
CA ALA A 85 2.15 0.60 11.37
C ALA A 85 1.80 0.64 12.87
N GLU A 86 2.14 -0.42 13.61
CA GLU A 86 1.96 -0.49 15.06
C GLU A 86 2.79 0.57 15.82
N HIS A 87 4.03 0.82 15.38
CA HIS A 87 4.88 1.84 15.97
C HIS A 87 4.30 3.25 15.78
N VAL A 88 3.79 3.55 14.58
CA VAL A 88 3.14 4.82 14.25
C VAL A 88 1.90 5.04 15.13
N GLN A 89 1.09 4.00 15.34
CA GLN A 89 -0.05 4.05 16.27
C GLN A 89 0.40 4.34 17.71
N THR A 90 1.41 3.62 18.20
CA THR A 90 1.90 3.76 19.58
C THR A 90 2.54 5.13 19.85
N GLN A 91 3.26 5.70 18.88
CA GLN A 91 3.82 7.06 18.98
C GLN A 91 2.74 8.13 19.08
N ASN A 92 1.63 7.96 18.34
CA ASN A 92 0.50 8.87 18.41
C ASN A 92 -0.13 8.87 19.81
N LEU A 93 -0.22 7.72 20.49
CA LEU A 93 -0.71 7.61 21.89
C LEU A 93 0.20 8.33 22.91
N ASN A 94 1.52 8.31 22.71
CA ASN A 94 2.49 8.85 23.67
C ASN A 94 2.69 10.38 23.57
N SER A 95 2.23 11.03 22.50
CA SER A 95 2.39 12.48 22.25
C SER A 95 1.38 13.37 23.01
N THR A 96 0.85 12.94 24.16
CA THR A 96 -0.32 13.55 24.83
C THR A 96 -0.01 14.61 25.90
N THR A 97 1.26 14.95 26.11
CA THR A 97 1.60 15.86 27.23
C THR A 97 1.93 17.30 26.82
N SER A 98 2.04 17.64 25.54
CA SER A 98 2.55 18.97 25.15
C SER A 98 2.03 19.49 23.80
N ALA A 99 0.80 20.03 23.72
CA ALA A 99 0.45 21.04 22.71
C ALA A 99 -0.97 21.62 22.93
N ILE A 100 -1.12 22.53 23.90
CA ILE A 100 -2.13 23.59 23.82
C ILE A 100 -1.38 24.86 23.47
N THR A 101 -1.01 25.08 22.20
CA THR A 101 -0.67 26.44 21.72
C THR A 101 -0.80 26.55 20.20
N GLY A 102 -1.80 27.34 19.77
CA GLY A 102 -1.84 28.23 18.60
C GLY A 102 -1.19 27.84 17.27
N ASP A 103 -2.05 27.72 16.26
CA ASP A 103 -1.81 28.15 14.87
C ASP A 103 -0.66 27.48 14.10
N ARG A 104 -0.84 26.20 13.82
CA ARG A 104 -0.41 25.53 12.57
C ARG A 104 -1.02 24.13 12.53
N GLN A 105 -1.98 23.92 11.63
CA GLN A 105 -2.57 22.60 11.42
C GLN A 105 -1.57 21.73 10.64
N LEU A 106 -0.59 21.19 11.36
CA LEU A 106 0.05 19.94 10.95
C LEU A 106 -1.08 18.91 10.92
N ILE A 107 -1.22 18.17 9.81
CA ILE A 107 -2.25 17.15 9.70
C ILE A 107 -1.82 16.00 10.62
N TYR A 108 -2.21 16.11 11.89
CA TYR A 108 -2.06 15.03 12.85
C TYR A 108 -3.04 13.95 12.45
N ALA A 109 -2.56 12.74 12.18
CA ALA A 109 -3.41 11.56 12.24
C ALA A 109 -4.17 11.58 13.58
N ASN A 110 -5.48 11.32 13.57
CA ASN A 110 -6.24 11.36 14.81
C ASN A 110 -5.65 10.38 15.84
N LYS A 111 -5.34 10.93 17.01
CA LYS A 111 -4.85 10.15 18.15
C LYS A 111 -5.94 9.17 18.57
N GLY A 112 -5.68 7.87 18.37
CA GLY A 112 -6.57 6.77 18.78
C GLY A 112 -7.25 6.03 17.64
N GLU A 113 -6.92 6.33 16.38
CA GLU A 113 -7.40 5.54 15.25
C GLU A 113 -6.33 4.58 14.73
N ASP A 114 -6.68 3.29 14.67
CA ASP A 114 -5.77 2.27 14.15
C ASP A 114 -5.58 2.38 12.62
N GLY A 115 -6.47 3.07 11.92
CA GLY A 115 -6.38 3.26 10.47
C GLY A 115 -6.76 2.01 9.66
N ILE A 116 -6.60 2.15 8.34
CA ILE A 116 -6.72 1.06 7.37
C ILE A 116 -5.33 0.75 6.82
N LEU A 117 -4.89 -0.49 6.97
CA LEU A 117 -3.76 -1.03 6.24
C LEU A 117 -4.23 -1.51 4.87
N VAL A 118 -3.73 -0.90 3.80
CA VAL A 118 -4.01 -1.30 2.42
C VAL A 118 -2.81 -2.03 1.86
N VAL A 119 -3.02 -3.28 1.44
CA VAL A 119 -2.01 -4.14 0.82
C VAL A 119 -2.45 -4.49 -0.60
N ILE A 120 -1.62 -4.16 -1.58
CA ILE A 120 -1.87 -4.49 -2.99
C ILE A 120 -0.75 -5.39 -3.48
N CYS A 121 -1.12 -6.56 -4.00
CA CYS A 121 -0.20 -7.50 -4.62
C CYS A 121 -0.55 -7.68 -6.10
N VAL A 122 0.45 -7.55 -6.97
CA VAL A 122 0.35 -7.79 -8.41
C VAL A 122 1.28 -8.94 -8.78
N LEU A 123 0.72 -10.04 -9.25
CA LEU A 123 1.47 -11.18 -9.77
C LEU A 123 1.40 -11.18 -11.30
N LYS A 124 2.55 -10.98 -11.94
CA LYS A 124 2.73 -11.14 -13.38
C LYS A 124 3.39 -12.48 -13.66
N GLN A 125 2.79 -13.26 -14.55
CA GLN A 125 3.33 -14.55 -14.99
C GLN A 125 3.48 -14.54 -16.51
N ILE A 126 4.69 -14.82 -16.99
CA ILE A 126 4.96 -15.02 -18.41
C ILE A 126 5.03 -16.53 -18.64
N ARG A 127 4.09 -17.05 -19.42
CA ARG A 127 4.00 -18.46 -19.80
C ARG A 127 4.22 -18.61 -21.30
N ARG A 128 4.64 -19.80 -21.74
CA ARG A 128 4.61 -20.13 -23.16
C ARG A 128 3.38 -20.97 -23.50
N ASN A 129 2.69 -20.63 -24.57
CA ASN A 129 1.58 -21.42 -25.09
C ASN A 129 2.10 -22.65 -25.87
N GLN A 130 1.17 -23.47 -26.37
CA GLN A 130 1.51 -24.70 -27.12
C GLN A 130 2.29 -24.42 -28.42
N ASN A 131 2.19 -23.19 -28.96
CA ASN A 131 2.90 -22.74 -30.15
C ASN A 131 4.27 -22.12 -29.83
N GLY A 132 4.66 -22.07 -28.55
CA GLY A 132 5.92 -21.49 -28.08
C GLY A 132 5.92 -19.97 -27.95
N GLU A 133 4.78 -19.31 -28.20
CA GLU A 133 4.59 -17.86 -28.03
C GLU A 133 4.41 -17.51 -26.56
N LYS A 134 4.70 -16.24 -26.19
CA LYS A 134 4.61 -15.77 -24.81
C LYS A 134 3.22 -15.25 -24.50
N ASP A 135 2.56 -15.85 -23.53
CA ASP A 135 1.33 -15.36 -22.91
C ASP A 135 1.67 -14.67 -21.58
N VAL A 136 0.96 -13.58 -21.28
CA VAL A 136 1.08 -12.87 -20.00
C VAL A 136 -0.22 -13.00 -19.23
N ILE A 137 -0.13 -13.56 -18.03
CA ILE A 137 -1.23 -13.62 -17.07
C ILE A 137 -0.91 -12.61 -15.98
N VAL A 138 -1.85 -11.71 -15.70
CA VAL A 138 -1.79 -10.79 -14.57
C VAL A 138 -2.87 -11.21 -13.58
N SER A 139 -2.45 -11.45 -12.34
CA SER A 139 -3.32 -11.73 -11.21
C SER A 139 -3.09 -10.69 -10.14
N SER A 140 -4.13 -10.32 -9.44
CA SER A 140 -4.10 -9.16 -8.57
C SER A 140 -4.90 -9.42 -7.30
N LEU A 141 -4.32 -9.06 -6.16
CA LEU A 141 -4.94 -9.21 -4.85
C LEU A 141 -4.92 -7.85 -4.15
N PHE A 142 -6.07 -7.41 -3.67
CA PHE A 142 -6.24 -6.20 -2.87
C PHE A 142 -6.79 -6.61 -1.52
N VAL A 143 -6.08 -6.28 -0.44
CA VAL A 143 -6.47 -6.59 0.93
C VAL A 143 -6.47 -5.29 1.72
N SER A 144 -7.54 -5.06 2.49
CA SER A 144 -7.59 -3.99 3.47
C SER A 144 -7.83 -4.58 4.86
N GLY A 145 -6.95 -4.29 5.81
CA GLY A 145 -7.12 -4.60 7.23
C GLY A 145 -7.46 -3.34 8.00
N VAL A 146 -8.33 -3.45 8.99
CA VAL A 146 -8.59 -2.41 9.99
C VAL A 146 -8.06 -2.92 11.31
N GLY A 147 -7.45 -2.05 12.12
CA GLY A 147 -7.16 -2.40 13.51
C GLY A 147 -8.43 -2.52 14.36
N ASP A 148 -8.28 -2.47 15.67
CA ASP A 148 -9.37 -2.60 16.65
C ASP A 148 -10.23 -1.31 16.68
N GLY A 149 -11.16 -1.17 15.73
CA GLY A 149 -11.93 0.07 15.54
C GLY A 149 -12.86 0.09 14.33
N ILE A 150 -13.48 -1.05 14.02
CA ILE A 150 -14.16 -1.37 12.75
C ILE A 150 -15.38 -0.48 12.32
N PRO A 151 -16.06 0.34 13.14
CA PRO A 151 -17.29 1.02 12.67
C PRO A 151 -17.11 2.11 11.60
N HIS A 152 -15.93 2.76 11.49
CA HIS A 152 -15.79 4.01 10.74
C HIS A 152 -15.31 3.86 9.28
N TYR A 153 -14.66 2.75 8.94
CA TYR A 153 -13.96 2.60 7.65
C TYR A 153 -14.80 2.03 6.50
N SER A 154 -15.98 1.49 6.79
CA SER A 154 -16.96 1.12 5.76
C SER A 154 -17.43 2.31 4.93
N ARG A 155 -17.31 3.55 5.45
CA ARG A 155 -17.68 4.80 4.75
C ARG A 155 -16.61 5.38 3.84
N ILE A 156 -15.33 5.08 4.08
CA ILE A 156 -14.22 5.64 3.29
C ILE A 156 -14.08 4.90 1.94
N LEU A 157 -14.44 3.61 1.91
CA LEU A 157 -14.42 2.81 0.69
C LEU A 157 -15.72 2.90 -0.12
N ASP A 158 -16.80 3.40 0.48
CA ASP A 158 -18.11 3.52 -0.13
C ASP A 158 -18.38 4.99 -0.48
N LYS A 159 -18.30 5.36 -1.76
CA LYS A 159 -18.31 6.75 -2.30
C LYS A 159 -19.62 7.53 -2.06
N HIS A 160 -20.04 7.73 -0.81
CA HIS A 160 -21.18 8.58 -0.45
C HIS A 160 -20.77 9.67 0.54
N PRO A 161 -20.36 10.86 0.07
CA PRO A 161 -20.28 12.03 0.92
C PRO A 161 -21.72 12.46 1.29
N ALA A 162 -21.89 12.91 2.53
CA ALA A 162 -23.13 13.55 3.00
C ALA A 162 -23.41 14.86 2.25
#